data_AF-A0A4Z1HAL5-F1
#
_entry.id   AF-A0A4Z1HAL5-F1
#
_cell.length_a   1.000
_cell.length_b   1.000
_cell.length_c   1.000
_cell.angle_alpha   90.00
_cell.angle_beta   90.00
_cell.angle_gamma   90.00
#
_symmetry.space_group_name_H-M   'P 1'
#
loop_
_entity.id
_entity.type
_entity.pdbx_description
1 polymer ?
#
loop_
_entity_poly.entity_id
_entity_poly.type
_entity_poly.pdbx_seq_one_letter_code
_entity_poly.pdbx_strand_id
1 'polypeptide(L)'
;MSTDGAVWKAHRSVLTPIFAQATNHQQMFEQHVARLLAPIPEDGSTVDLQPLFDRLALDSSSEILFGESTLTLLPETPADAMKFLDAYNYSLQGVGMRMVLPFWDFLSRDPKFWSSCKEAQDFVDKILDKVMDTATSASEEQRYSVAYGLANLGQDRVKIRDELLRLFLPVQDATATPPTNMPFNLARNPKAWTKLQKEISSIGSAELTPKLVKSLKYLNCVINETMRLYPGVSANERIALRDTVLPTGGGPNAKSPIFVKKGVKVVLWFASMARRKDLWGEDAEVWRPERWEGDFKPDRWINLSFGAGPRMCPASDLGVTQIAITTIRILQKFKAIHNRDPVKKFVDRWRVTTVSKNGAQMIAPETLQSFLLIFVPCREIILSSNDLTFSAEHFSSIILSDYQCYIGHTPLSAGQWHSQPSLCKFHNYSNISTSRMDLRETKTTRY
;
A
#
# COMPACT_ATOMS: atom_id res chain seq x y z
N MET A 1 -19.32 -10.81 -7.12
CA MET A 1 -19.10 -11.89 -6.12
C MET A 1 -20.39 -12.53 -5.54
N SER A 2 -21.57 -12.29 -6.11
CA SER A 2 -22.84 -12.93 -5.73
C SER A 2 -23.23 -14.13 -6.63
N THR A 3 -22.36 -14.50 -7.59
CA THR A 3 -22.61 -15.58 -8.54
C THR A 3 -22.09 -16.92 -8.01
N ASP A 4 -22.79 -17.99 -8.38
CA ASP A 4 -22.47 -19.38 -8.04
C ASP A 4 -22.39 -20.26 -9.30
N GLY A 5 -21.85 -21.47 -9.14
CA GLY A 5 -21.83 -22.48 -10.20
C GLY A 5 -20.95 -22.11 -11.40
N ALA A 6 -21.45 -22.38 -12.60
CA ALA A 6 -20.71 -22.23 -13.86
C ALA A 6 -20.37 -20.75 -14.16
N VAL A 7 -21.28 -19.82 -13.87
CA VAL A 7 -21.07 -18.38 -14.10
C VAL A 7 -19.89 -17.88 -13.29
N TRP A 8 -19.84 -18.23 -12.00
CA TRP A 8 -18.70 -17.87 -11.14
C TRP A 8 -17.38 -18.45 -11.65
N LYS A 9 -17.37 -19.71 -12.10
CA LYS A 9 -16.16 -20.34 -12.65
C LYS A 9 -15.67 -19.62 -13.91
N ALA A 10 -16.58 -19.30 -14.84
CA ALA A 10 -16.25 -18.59 -16.07
C ALA A 10 -15.71 -17.17 -15.81
N HIS A 11 -16.34 -16.43 -14.88
CA HIS A 11 -15.82 -15.13 -14.45
C HIS A 11 -14.43 -15.27 -13.82
N ARG A 12 -14.23 -16.24 -12.92
CA ARG A 12 -12.94 -16.45 -12.26
C ARG A 12 -11.83 -16.81 -13.25
N SER A 13 -12.11 -17.60 -14.29
CA SER A 13 -11.11 -17.95 -15.31
C SER A 13 -10.66 -16.75 -16.13
N VAL A 14 -11.50 -15.73 -16.29
CA VAL A 14 -11.15 -14.48 -17.00
C VAL A 14 -10.35 -13.54 -16.09
N LEU A 15 -10.75 -13.41 -14.83
CA LEU A 15 -10.14 -12.46 -13.90
C LEU A 15 -8.75 -12.87 -13.42
N THR A 16 -8.53 -14.17 -13.19
CA THR A 16 -7.26 -14.68 -12.64
C THR A 16 -6.03 -14.32 -13.49
N PRO A 17 -6.01 -14.53 -14.82
CA PRO A 17 -4.86 -14.15 -15.64
C PRO A 17 -4.64 -12.63 -15.69
N ILE A 18 -5.71 -11.83 -15.72
CA ILE A 18 -5.63 -10.36 -15.72
C ILE A 18 -4.93 -9.88 -14.44
N PHE A 19 -5.34 -10.37 -13.27
CA PHE A 19 -4.69 -10.00 -12.01
C PHE A 19 -3.26 -10.50 -11.90
N ALA A 20 -2.96 -11.69 -12.43
CA ALA A 20 -1.59 -12.22 -12.46
C ALA A 20 -0.68 -11.33 -13.34
N GLN A 21 -1.19 -10.87 -14.48
CA GLN A 21 -0.45 -9.95 -15.34
C GLN A 21 -0.28 -8.57 -14.72
N ALA A 22 -1.34 -8.02 -14.13
CA ALA A 22 -1.26 -6.76 -13.39
C ALA A 22 -0.19 -6.86 -12.30
N THR A 23 -0.10 -7.99 -11.59
CA THR A 23 0.95 -8.25 -10.58
C THR A 23 2.36 -8.15 -11.16
N ASN A 24 2.55 -8.57 -12.41
CA ASN A 24 3.86 -8.52 -13.08
C ASN A 24 4.20 -7.15 -13.69
N HIS A 25 3.19 -6.31 -13.99
CA HIS A 25 3.36 -5.00 -14.62
C HIS A 25 3.05 -3.86 -13.64
N GLN A 26 3.90 -3.71 -12.62
CA GLN A 26 3.68 -2.71 -11.56
C GLN A 26 4.24 -1.31 -11.88
N GLN A 27 4.88 -1.12 -13.03
CA GLN A 27 5.50 0.15 -13.42
C GLN A 27 4.48 1.31 -13.44
N MET A 28 3.29 1.07 -13.97
CA MET A 28 2.21 2.05 -13.96
C MET A 28 1.70 2.33 -12.54
N PHE A 29 1.57 1.29 -11.72
CA PHE A 29 1.21 1.46 -10.31
C PHE A 29 2.25 2.30 -9.55
N GLU A 30 3.54 2.10 -9.81
CA GLU A 30 4.60 2.93 -9.25
C GLU A 30 4.49 4.40 -9.67
N GLN A 31 4.09 4.68 -10.91
CA GLN A 31 3.83 6.05 -11.37
C GLN A 31 2.68 6.69 -10.59
N HIS A 32 1.58 5.94 -10.35
CA HIS A 32 0.48 6.44 -9.52
C HIS A 32 0.92 6.69 -8.08
N VAL A 33 1.75 5.82 -7.51
CA VAL A 33 2.34 6.04 -6.17
C VAL A 33 3.22 7.30 -6.16
N ALA A 34 4.02 7.54 -7.20
CA ALA A 34 4.82 8.76 -7.31
C ALA A 34 3.93 10.02 -7.36
N ARG A 35 2.81 9.97 -8.11
CA ARG A 35 1.81 11.05 -8.17
C ARG A 35 1.13 11.27 -6.80
N LEU A 36 0.84 10.20 -6.06
CA LEU A 36 0.30 10.29 -4.69
C LEU A 36 1.28 10.98 -3.74
N LEU A 37 2.58 10.73 -3.88
CA LEU A 37 3.60 11.27 -3.00
C LEU A 37 3.91 12.75 -3.31
N ALA A 38 3.75 13.18 -4.55
CA ALA A 38 4.07 14.54 -4.99
C ALA A 38 3.39 15.68 -4.20
N PRO A 39 2.06 15.65 -3.92
CA PRO A 39 1.37 16.72 -3.19
C PRO A 39 1.58 16.70 -1.66
N ILE A 40 2.26 15.70 -1.11
CA ILE A 40 2.49 15.62 0.33
C ILE A 40 3.56 16.65 0.71
N PRO A 41 3.23 17.63 1.57
CA PRO A 41 4.12 18.72 1.95
C PRO A 41 5.23 18.21 2.87
N GLU A 42 6.41 18.83 2.73
CA GLU A 42 7.64 18.50 3.46
C GLU A 42 7.93 19.54 4.56
N ASP A 43 7.05 20.50 4.75
CA ASP A 43 7.17 21.63 5.68
C ASP A 43 6.77 21.30 7.13
N GLY A 44 6.45 20.03 7.39
CA GLY A 44 5.97 19.60 8.70
C GLY A 44 4.46 19.81 8.92
N SER A 45 3.69 20.21 7.91
CA SER A 45 2.24 20.35 8.04
C SER A 45 1.53 18.99 8.14
N THR A 46 0.32 19.02 8.72
CA THR A 46 -0.49 17.80 8.90
C THR A 46 -1.28 17.52 7.63
N VAL A 47 -1.14 16.29 7.10
CA VAL A 47 -1.92 15.82 5.95
C VAL A 47 -2.68 14.56 6.31
N ASP A 48 -3.93 14.48 5.84
CA ASP A 48 -4.68 13.24 5.83
C ASP A 48 -4.37 12.47 4.55
N LEU A 49 -3.77 11.29 4.68
CA LEU A 49 -3.45 10.46 3.52
C LEU A 49 -4.64 9.67 2.98
N GLN A 50 -5.75 9.54 3.72
CA GLN A 50 -6.88 8.71 3.29
C GLN A 50 -7.47 9.17 1.94
N PRO A 51 -7.75 10.48 1.70
CA PRO A 51 -8.21 10.94 0.39
C PRO A 51 -7.21 10.68 -0.75
N LEU A 52 -5.91 10.70 -0.46
CA LEU A 52 -4.88 10.38 -1.46
C LEU A 52 -4.88 8.88 -1.79
N PHE A 53 -5.02 8.02 -0.78
CA PHE A 53 -5.13 6.57 -1.02
C PHE A 53 -6.41 6.19 -1.76
N ASP A 54 -7.54 6.86 -1.51
CA ASP A 54 -8.77 6.65 -2.28
C ASP A 54 -8.57 7.06 -3.76
N ARG A 55 -7.84 8.14 -4.05
CA ARG A 55 -7.46 8.55 -5.41
C ARG A 55 -6.47 7.58 -6.07
N LEU A 56 -5.45 7.11 -5.34
CA LEU A 56 -4.54 6.06 -5.82
C LEU A 56 -5.29 4.78 -6.20
N ALA A 57 -6.23 4.37 -5.34
CA ALA A 57 -7.05 3.21 -5.61
C ALA A 57 -7.93 3.42 -6.84
N LEU A 58 -8.50 4.62 -7.03
CA LEU A 58 -9.32 4.94 -8.18
C LEU A 58 -8.51 4.87 -9.48
N ASP A 59 -7.34 5.51 -9.49
CA ASP A 59 -6.46 5.55 -10.66
C ASP A 59 -5.91 4.16 -11.03
N SER A 60 -5.60 3.33 -10.03
CA SER A 60 -5.14 1.95 -10.26
C SER A 60 -6.27 1.01 -10.65
N SER A 61 -7.43 1.12 -9.98
CA SER A 61 -8.57 0.22 -10.23
C SER A 61 -9.19 0.51 -11.60
N SER A 62 -9.30 1.77 -12.00
CA SER A 62 -9.81 2.14 -13.32
C SER A 62 -8.89 1.62 -14.42
N GLU A 63 -7.57 1.66 -14.23
CA GLU A 63 -6.61 1.11 -15.18
C GLU A 63 -6.75 -0.41 -15.33
N ILE A 64 -6.80 -1.15 -14.22
CA ILE A 64 -6.95 -2.62 -14.26
C ILE A 64 -8.30 -3.03 -14.84
N LEU A 65 -9.37 -2.33 -14.47
CA LEU A 65 -10.73 -2.72 -14.82
C LEU A 65 -11.13 -2.24 -16.22
N PHE A 66 -10.75 -1.03 -16.59
CA PHE A 66 -11.20 -0.38 -17.82
C PHE A 66 -10.09 -0.21 -18.86
N GLY A 67 -8.82 -0.40 -18.48
CA GLY A 67 -7.67 -0.21 -19.36
C GLY A 67 -7.11 1.21 -19.36
N GLU A 68 -7.76 2.15 -18.67
CA GLU A 68 -7.33 3.55 -18.60
C GLU A 68 -7.44 4.10 -17.17
N SER A 69 -6.42 4.86 -16.76
CA SER A 69 -6.44 5.56 -15.48
C SER A 69 -7.33 6.79 -15.54
N THR A 70 -8.08 7.06 -14.47
CA THR A 70 -8.83 8.31 -14.29
C THR A 70 -7.94 9.52 -14.00
N LEU A 71 -6.65 9.29 -13.74
CA LEU A 71 -5.64 10.33 -13.49
C LEU A 71 -6.05 11.35 -12.42
N THR A 72 -6.84 10.91 -11.44
CA THR A 72 -7.33 11.73 -10.36
C THR A 72 -6.21 12.26 -9.49
N LEU A 73 -5.03 11.64 -9.43
CA LEU A 73 -3.88 12.15 -8.68
C LEU A 73 -3.12 13.31 -9.35
N LEU A 74 -3.43 13.66 -10.61
CA LEU A 74 -2.82 14.81 -11.27
C LEU A 74 -3.38 16.15 -10.76
N PRO A 75 -2.64 17.26 -10.92
CA PRO A 75 -3.11 18.60 -10.54
C PRO A 75 -4.42 18.98 -11.23
N GLU A 76 -4.55 18.62 -12.50
CA GLU A 76 -5.78 18.76 -13.30
C GLU A 76 -6.70 17.56 -13.03
N THR A 77 -7.24 17.49 -11.81
CA THR A 77 -8.12 16.39 -11.41
C THR A 77 -9.44 16.43 -12.19
N PRO A 78 -9.84 15.35 -12.90
CA PRO A 78 -11.11 15.33 -13.62
C PRO A 78 -12.30 15.40 -12.66
N ALA A 79 -13.15 16.41 -12.86
CA ALA A 79 -14.30 16.65 -12.00
C ALA A 79 -15.31 15.49 -12.02
N ASP A 80 -15.44 14.78 -13.15
CA ASP A 80 -16.30 13.62 -13.30
C ASP A 80 -15.80 12.42 -12.49
N ALA A 81 -14.50 12.17 -12.46
CA ALA A 81 -13.90 11.09 -11.67
C ALA A 81 -14.01 11.34 -10.15
N MET A 82 -13.85 12.59 -9.70
CA MET A 82 -14.07 12.94 -8.29
C MET A 82 -15.54 12.82 -7.90
N LYS A 83 -16.45 13.29 -8.75
CA LYS A 83 -17.89 13.12 -8.56
C LYS A 83 -18.25 11.64 -8.46
N PHE A 84 -17.66 10.80 -9.32
CA PHE A 84 -17.81 9.35 -9.25
C PHE A 84 -17.31 8.78 -7.92
N LEU A 85 -16.13 9.17 -7.44
CA LEU A 85 -15.57 8.69 -6.17
C LEU A 85 -16.48 9.03 -4.98
N ASP A 86 -17.03 10.24 -4.94
CA ASP A 86 -17.94 10.69 -3.89
C ASP A 86 -19.27 9.92 -3.94
N ALA A 87 -19.86 9.79 -5.13
CA ALA A 87 -21.08 9.01 -5.34
C ALA A 87 -20.87 7.54 -4.97
N TYR A 88 -19.74 6.97 -5.38
CA TYR A 88 -19.34 5.61 -5.05
C TYR A 88 -19.25 5.41 -3.54
N ASN A 89 -18.49 6.25 -2.84
CA ASN A 89 -18.34 6.19 -1.39
C ASN A 89 -19.66 6.35 -0.63
N TYR A 90 -20.54 7.23 -1.10
CA TYR A 90 -21.87 7.43 -0.52
C TYR A 90 -22.76 6.19 -0.74
N SER A 91 -22.74 5.62 -1.95
CA SER A 91 -23.50 4.42 -2.27
C SER A 91 -23.09 3.23 -1.39
N LEU A 92 -21.79 3.05 -1.10
CA LEU A 92 -21.31 1.99 -0.21
C LEU A 92 -21.85 2.10 1.21
N GLN A 93 -22.02 3.31 1.74
CA GLN A 93 -22.61 3.51 3.06
C GLN A 93 -24.08 3.06 3.08
N GLY A 94 -24.83 3.42 2.04
CA GLY A 94 -26.21 2.96 1.88
C GLY A 94 -26.32 1.44 1.69
N VAL A 95 -25.40 0.82 0.94
CA VAL A 95 -25.31 -0.65 0.84
C VAL A 95 -25.05 -1.27 2.21
N GLY A 96 -24.09 -0.73 2.98
CA GLY A 96 -23.79 -1.21 4.33
C GLY A 96 -25.00 -1.13 5.27
N MET A 97 -25.73 -0.01 5.25
CA MET A 97 -26.95 0.15 6.05
C MET A 97 -28.02 -0.90 5.68
N ARG A 98 -28.20 -1.17 4.39
CA ARG A 98 -29.15 -2.19 3.91
C ARG A 98 -28.71 -3.63 4.23
N MET A 99 -27.42 -3.89 4.33
CA MET A 99 -26.92 -5.19 4.82
C MET A 99 -27.26 -5.40 6.30
N VAL A 100 -27.26 -4.33 7.11
CA VAL A 100 -27.64 -4.38 8.54
C VAL A 100 -29.16 -4.48 8.72
N LEU A 101 -29.94 -3.88 7.82
CA LEU A 101 -31.40 -3.85 7.85
C LEU A 101 -32.02 -4.65 6.68
N PRO A 102 -31.80 -5.97 6.56
CA PRO A 102 -32.19 -6.70 5.35
C PRO A 102 -33.70 -6.67 5.09
N PHE A 103 -34.52 -7.03 6.09
CA PHE A 103 -35.99 -7.01 5.97
C PHE A 103 -36.61 -5.62 6.26
N TRP A 104 -35.79 -4.69 6.72
CA TRP A 104 -36.19 -3.36 7.20
C TRP A 104 -35.57 -2.26 6.34
N ASP A 105 -35.11 -2.61 5.13
CA ASP A 105 -34.42 -1.70 4.21
C ASP A 105 -35.32 -0.53 3.81
N PHE A 106 -36.63 -0.73 3.80
CA PHE A 106 -37.65 0.30 3.60
C PHE A 106 -37.60 1.42 4.64
N LEU A 107 -36.96 1.23 5.80
CA LEU A 107 -36.69 2.29 6.78
C LEU A 107 -35.52 3.18 6.35
N SER A 108 -34.60 2.66 5.54
CA SER A 108 -33.45 3.39 4.99
C SER A 108 -33.79 4.03 3.64
N ARG A 109 -34.82 4.89 3.62
CA ARG A 109 -35.19 5.68 2.44
C ARG A 109 -34.28 6.88 2.31
N ASP A 110 -33.27 6.72 1.46
CA ASP A 110 -32.32 7.78 1.12
C ASP A 110 -32.35 8.03 -0.40
N PRO A 111 -32.96 9.14 -0.87
CA PRO A 111 -32.95 9.50 -2.29
C PRO A 111 -31.53 9.75 -2.82
N LYS A 112 -30.62 10.25 -1.97
CA LYS A 112 -29.25 10.51 -2.37
C LYS A 112 -28.51 9.21 -2.66
N PHE A 113 -28.78 8.13 -1.91
CA PHE A 113 -28.22 6.81 -2.22
C PHE A 113 -28.55 6.37 -3.65
N TRP A 114 -29.82 6.47 -4.06
CA TRP A 114 -30.24 6.08 -5.41
C TRP A 114 -29.65 6.98 -6.49
N SER A 115 -29.57 8.29 -6.24
CA SER A 115 -28.90 9.23 -7.13
C SER A 115 -27.41 8.90 -7.28
N SER A 116 -26.72 8.59 -6.18
CA SER A 116 -25.32 8.19 -6.19
C SER A 116 -25.08 6.85 -6.89
N CYS A 117 -25.98 5.87 -6.74
CA CYS A 117 -25.92 4.63 -7.53
C CYS A 117 -26.03 4.92 -9.04
N LYS A 118 -26.93 5.83 -9.44
CA LYS A 118 -27.08 6.23 -10.83
C LYS A 118 -25.83 6.94 -11.35
N GLU A 119 -25.28 7.88 -10.60
CA GLU A 119 -24.04 8.58 -10.98
C GLU A 119 -22.85 7.62 -11.15
N ALA A 120 -22.75 6.60 -10.28
CA ALA A 120 -21.74 5.55 -10.43
C ALA A 120 -21.96 4.70 -11.69
N GLN A 121 -23.21 4.37 -12.02
CA GLN A 121 -23.56 3.63 -13.24
C GLN A 121 -23.25 4.46 -14.50
N ASP A 122 -23.68 5.72 -14.54
CA ASP A 122 -23.49 6.63 -15.67
C ASP A 122 -22.00 6.82 -15.99
N PHE A 123 -21.14 6.88 -14.95
CA PHE A 123 -19.69 6.96 -15.13
C PHE A 123 -19.11 5.70 -15.79
N VAL A 124 -19.50 4.50 -15.32
CA VAL A 124 -19.03 3.24 -15.92
C VAL A 124 -19.60 3.05 -17.32
N ASP A 125 -20.84 3.46 -17.58
CA ASP A 125 -21.44 3.44 -18.91
C ASP A 125 -20.64 4.33 -19.89
N LYS A 126 -20.24 5.54 -19.49
CA LYS A 126 -19.39 6.43 -20.29
C LYS A 126 -18.04 5.80 -20.64
N ILE A 127 -17.45 5.05 -19.71
CA ILE A 127 -16.18 4.35 -19.93
C ILE A 127 -16.40 3.15 -20.87
N LEU A 128 -17.48 2.41 -20.69
CA LEU A 128 -17.83 1.29 -21.55
C LEU A 128 -18.06 1.72 -23.00
N ASP A 129 -18.68 2.87 -23.24
CA ASP A 129 -18.83 3.41 -24.59
C ASP A 129 -17.46 3.54 -25.27
N LYS A 130 -16.49 4.14 -24.59
CA LYS A 130 -15.13 4.29 -25.10
C LYS A 130 -14.45 2.95 -25.37
N VAL A 131 -14.56 2.00 -24.45
CA VAL A 131 -13.92 0.67 -24.58
C VAL A 131 -14.53 -0.10 -25.76
N MET A 132 -15.84 -0.02 -25.94
CA MET A 132 -16.53 -0.69 -27.05
C MET A 132 -16.22 -0.04 -28.39
N ASP A 133 -16.12 1.30 -28.45
CA ASP A 133 -15.78 2.05 -29.66
C ASP A 133 -14.33 1.81 -30.11
N THR A 134 -13.42 1.53 -29.17
CA THR A 134 -11.99 1.29 -29.42
C THR A 134 -11.62 -0.19 -29.48
N ALA A 135 -12.58 -1.12 -29.34
CA ALA A 135 -12.31 -2.55 -29.23
C ALA A 135 -11.56 -3.14 -30.44
N THR A 136 -11.70 -2.55 -31.64
CA THR A 136 -11.01 -2.97 -32.87
C THR A 136 -9.61 -2.37 -33.02
N SER A 137 -9.28 -1.31 -32.30
CA SER A 137 -7.99 -0.60 -32.33
C SER A 137 -7.24 -0.65 -30.99
N ALA A 138 -7.71 -1.43 -30.03
CA ALA A 138 -7.18 -1.48 -28.66
C ALA A 138 -5.69 -1.85 -28.61
N SER A 139 -4.94 -1.09 -27.81
CA SER A 139 -3.53 -1.34 -27.51
C SER A 139 -3.35 -2.70 -26.81
N GLU A 140 -2.12 -3.22 -26.82
CA GLU A 140 -1.81 -4.48 -26.13
C GLU A 140 -2.15 -4.41 -24.64
N GLU A 141 -1.95 -3.26 -24.00
CA GLU A 141 -2.29 -3.01 -22.59
C GLU A 141 -3.82 -2.96 -22.35
N GLN A 142 -4.58 -2.33 -23.24
CA GLN A 142 -6.05 -2.25 -23.15
C GLN A 142 -6.73 -3.63 -23.32
N ARG A 143 -6.10 -4.54 -24.07
CA ARG A 143 -6.59 -5.93 -24.26
C ARG A 143 -6.56 -6.76 -22.99
N TYR A 144 -5.80 -6.34 -21.99
CA TYR A 144 -5.72 -7.01 -20.69
C TYR A 144 -6.62 -6.38 -19.63
N SER A 145 -7.42 -5.37 -19.98
CA SER A 145 -8.45 -4.85 -19.10
C SER A 145 -9.57 -5.86 -18.84
N VAL A 146 -10.16 -5.81 -17.65
CA VAL A 146 -11.33 -6.65 -17.32
C VAL A 146 -12.52 -6.35 -18.24
N ALA A 147 -12.75 -5.08 -18.57
CA ALA A 147 -13.81 -4.66 -19.47
C ALA A 147 -13.69 -5.34 -20.84
N TYR A 148 -12.49 -5.32 -21.43
CA TYR A 148 -12.22 -6.00 -22.70
C TYR A 148 -12.38 -7.52 -22.58
N GLY A 149 -11.84 -8.12 -21.52
CA GLY A 149 -11.98 -9.55 -21.26
C GLY A 149 -13.44 -10.01 -21.13
N LEU A 150 -14.29 -9.21 -20.49
CA LEU A 150 -15.73 -9.48 -20.35
C LEU A 150 -16.51 -9.22 -21.65
N ALA A 151 -16.15 -8.19 -22.42
CA ALA A 151 -16.76 -7.89 -23.71
C ALA A 151 -16.58 -9.06 -24.70
N ASN A 152 -15.40 -9.68 -24.71
CA ASN A 152 -15.11 -10.84 -25.56
C ASN A 152 -15.91 -12.11 -25.21
N LEU A 153 -16.51 -12.17 -24.01
CA LEU A 153 -17.42 -13.28 -23.64
C LEU A 153 -18.82 -13.13 -24.22
N GLY A 154 -19.08 -12.08 -25.02
CA GLY A 154 -20.38 -11.83 -25.64
C GLY A 154 -21.47 -11.49 -24.62
N GLN A 155 -21.12 -10.88 -23.50
CA GLN A 155 -22.09 -10.48 -22.49
C GLN A 155 -22.85 -9.22 -22.89
N ASP A 156 -24.11 -9.15 -22.48
CA ASP A 156 -24.93 -7.95 -22.61
C ASP A 156 -24.28 -6.76 -21.87
N ARG A 157 -24.35 -5.57 -22.45
CA ARG A 157 -23.72 -4.34 -21.94
C ARG A 157 -24.05 -4.10 -20.47
N VAL A 158 -25.34 -4.22 -20.11
CA VAL A 158 -25.81 -4.02 -18.73
C VAL A 158 -25.12 -4.98 -17.78
N LYS A 159 -24.90 -6.23 -18.20
CA LYS A 159 -24.21 -7.24 -17.40
C LYS A 159 -22.73 -6.92 -17.25
N ILE A 160 -22.07 -6.41 -18.29
CA ILE A 160 -20.67 -6.00 -18.22
C ILE A 160 -20.53 -4.83 -17.23
N ARG A 161 -21.36 -3.80 -17.34
CA ARG A 161 -21.36 -2.65 -16.42
C ARG A 161 -21.55 -3.09 -14.97
N ASP A 162 -22.57 -3.90 -14.71
CA ASP A 162 -22.86 -4.37 -13.37
C ASP A 162 -21.74 -5.25 -12.83
N GLU A 163 -21.07 -6.05 -13.68
CA GLU A 163 -19.92 -6.85 -13.28
C GLU A 163 -18.68 -5.99 -13.01
N LEU A 164 -18.43 -4.97 -13.83
CA LEU A 164 -17.37 -4.01 -13.59
C LEU A 164 -17.56 -3.26 -12.27
N LEU A 165 -18.76 -2.77 -11.97
CA LEU A 165 -19.09 -2.15 -10.68
C LEU A 165 -18.89 -3.11 -9.50
N ARG A 166 -19.24 -4.40 -9.68
CA ARG A 166 -19.02 -5.43 -8.65
C ARG A 166 -17.55 -5.74 -8.41
N LEU A 167 -16.70 -5.58 -9.42
CA LEU A 167 -15.25 -5.78 -9.33
C LEU A 167 -14.53 -4.51 -8.89
N PHE A 168 -15.11 -3.34 -9.20
CA PHE A 168 -14.63 -2.05 -8.75
C PHE A 168 -14.54 -1.99 -7.23
N LEU A 169 -15.59 -2.44 -6.52
CA LEU A 169 -15.60 -2.44 -5.07
C LEU A 169 -14.44 -3.17 -4.39
N PRO A 170 -14.24 -4.47 -4.65
CA PRO A 170 -13.16 -5.19 -4.00
C PRO A 170 -11.77 -4.70 -4.44
N VAL A 171 -11.60 -4.15 -5.63
CA VAL A 171 -10.30 -3.62 -6.09
C VAL A 171 -10.00 -2.26 -5.44
N GLN A 172 -10.94 -1.32 -5.52
CA GLN A 172 -10.82 0.02 -4.92
C GLN A 172 -10.47 -0.05 -3.43
N ASP A 173 -11.31 -0.73 -2.63
CA ASP A 173 -11.12 -0.72 -1.18
C ASP A 173 -9.89 -1.53 -0.75
N ALA A 174 -9.52 -2.58 -1.49
CA ALA A 174 -8.32 -3.37 -1.19
C ALA A 174 -7.03 -2.60 -1.49
N THR A 175 -7.05 -1.66 -2.43
CA THR A 175 -5.91 -0.77 -2.73
C THR A 175 -5.87 0.44 -1.80
N ALA A 176 -7.00 0.96 -1.33
CA ALA A 176 -7.04 2.14 -0.44
C ALA A 176 -6.87 1.80 1.05
N THR A 177 -7.55 0.75 1.53
CA THR A 177 -7.72 0.48 2.96
C THR A 177 -6.42 0.08 3.66
N PRO A 178 -5.67 -0.94 3.18
CA PRO A 178 -4.46 -1.35 3.85
C PRO A 178 -3.37 -0.26 3.85
N PRO A 179 -3.10 0.47 2.75
CA PRO A 179 -2.20 1.62 2.78
C PRO A 179 -2.66 2.75 3.71
N THR A 180 -3.95 2.89 4.01
CA THR A 180 -4.43 3.81 5.05
C THR A 180 -4.11 3.31 6.46
N ASN A 181 -4.33 2.01 6.72
CA ASN A 181 -4.13 1.41 8.04
C ASN A 181 -2.65 1.17 8.39
N MET A 182 -1.78 1.05 7.38
CA MET A 182 -0.35 0.81 7.56
C MET A 182 0.36 1.99 8.27
N PRO A 183 0.30 3.24 7.77
CA PRO A 183 0.86 4.40 8.46
C PRO A 183 0.23 4.66 9.82
N PHE A 184 -1.07 4.38 10.00
CA PHE A 184 -1.72 4.46 11.32
C PHE A 184 -0.98 3.63 12.37
N ASN A 185 -0.61 2.39 12.04
CA ASN A 185 0.11 1.49 12.94
C ASN A 185 1.60 1.84 13.04
N LEU A 186 2.25 2.13 11.91
CA LEU A 186 3.68 2.45 11.87
C LEU A 186 4.03 3.73 12.62
N ALA A 187 3.24 4.80 12.48
CA ALA A 187 3.45 6.06 13.20
C ALA A 187 3.30 5.92 14.73
N ARG A 188 2.62 4.86 15.19
CA ARG A 188 2.45 4.52 16.62
C ARG A 188 3.48 3.52 17.12
N ASN A 189 4.30 2.95 16.23
CA ASN A 189 5.30 1.93 16.55
C ASN A 189 6.68 2.28 15.97
N PRO A 190 7.42 3.24 16.57
CA PRO A 190 8.70 3.69 16.04
C PRO A 190 9.74 2.57 15.88
N LYS A 191 9.75 1.57 16.76
CA LYS A 191 10.63 0.40 16.65
C LYS A 191 10.39 -0.38 15.35
N ALA A 192 9.12 -0.59 15.00
CA ALA A 192 8.75 -1.26 13.76
C ALA A 192 9.09 -0.39 12.54
N TRP A 193 8.86 0.92 12.61
CA TRP A 193 9.28 1.87 11.56
C TRP A 193 10.78 1.78 11.29
N THR A 194 11.62 1.92 12.31
CA THR A 194 13.09 1.87 12.15
C THR A 194 13.57 0.54 11.60
N LYS A 195 13.01 -0.57 12.07
CA LYS A 195 13.36 -1.92 11.58
C LYS A 195 12.97 -2.10 10.11
N LEU A 196 11.80 -1.63 9.72
CA LEU A 196 11.33 -1.66 8.33
C LEU A 196 12.15 -0.73 7.43
N GLN A 197 12.47 0.47 7.90
CA GLN A 197 13.32 1.42 7.19
C GLN A 197 14.71 0.80 6.93
N LYS A 198 15.31 0.10 7.90
CA LYS A 198 16.59 -0.59 7.71
C LYS A 198 16.51 -1.67 6.62
N GLU A 199 15.44 -2.46 6.59
CA GLU A 199 15.24 -3.47 5.53
C GLU A 199 15.11 -2.80 4.16
N ILE A 200 14.32 -1.73 4.06
CA ILE A 200 14.08 -1.02 2.78
C ILE A 200 15.33 -0.26 2.32
N SER A 201 16.10 0.35 3.22
CA SER A 201 17.35 1.01 2.84
C SER A 201 18.35 0.05 2.17
N SER A 202 18.28 -1.25 2.47
CA SER A 202 19.17 -2.26 1.86
C SER A 202 18.92 -2.51 0.37
N ILE A 203 17.73 -2.15 -0.14
CA ILE A 203 17.40 -2.35 -1.57
C ILE A 203 17.82 -1.16 -2.44
N GLY A 204 18.10 0.00 -1.85
CA GLY A 204 18.44 1.23 -2.58
C GLY A 204 17.41 1.59 -3.65
N SER A 205 17.91 1.81 -4.87
CA SER A 205 17.10 2.18 -6.05
C SER A 205 16.69 0.98 -6.91
N ALA A 206 16.73 -0.24 -6.38
CA ALA A 206 16.35 -1.43 -7.12
C ALA A 206 14.90 -1.35 -7.63
N GLU A 207 14.66 -1.94 -8.81
CA GLU A 207 13.31 -2.10 -9.36
C GLU A 207 12.46 -3.00 -8.45
N LEU A 208 11.25 -2.57 -8.13
CA LEU A 208 10.36 -3.27 -7.20
C LEU A 208 9.60 -4.41 -7.88
N THR A 209 10.35 -5.43 -8.29
CA THR A 209 9.75 -6.65 -8.87
C THR A 209 8.94 -7.43 -7.82
N PRO A 210 7.90 -8.18 -8.22
CA PRO A 210 7.14 -9.03 -7.28
C PRO A 210 8.02 -10.02 -6.51
N LYS A 211 9.11 -10.48 -7.13
CA LYS A 211 10.09 -11.38 -6.49
C LYS A 211 10.87 -10.67 -5.38
N LEU A 212 11.29 -9.42 -5.61
CA LEU A 212 11.95 -8.59 -4.59
C LEU A 212 10.98 -8.30 -3.44
N VAL A 213 9.75 -7.87 -3.75
CA VAL A 213 8.74 -7.59 -2.71
C VAL A 213 8.49 -8.83 -1.82
N LYS A 214 8.40 -10.02 -2.41
CA LYS A 214 8.23 -11.28 -1.68
C LYS A 214 9.46 -11.65 -0.82
N SER A 215 10.65 -11.13 -1.11
CA SER A 215 11.87 -11.42 -0.33
C SER A 215 12.04 -10.52 0.91
N LEU A 216 11.34 -9.39 0.97
CA LEU A 216 11.38 -8.44 2.11
C LEU A 216 10.60 -9.00 3.30
N LYS A 217 11.30 -9.75 4.16
CA LYS A 217 10.68 -10.54 5.24
C LYS A 217 9.91 -9.66 6.21
N TYR A 218 10.52 -8.58 6.68
CA TYR A 218 9.91 -7.73 7.69
C TYR A 218 8.75 -6.91 7.12
N LEU A 219 8.86 -6.42 5.89
CA LEU A 219 7.73 -5.80 5.17
C LEU A 219 6.52 -6.74 5.11
N ASN A 220 6.74 -8.00 4.75
CA ASN A 220 5.66 -9.00 4.72
C ASN A 220 5.08 -9.25 6.13
N CYS A 221 5.89 -9.20 7.19
CA CYS A 221 5.39 -9.26 8.57
C CYS A 221 4.47 -8.09 8.91
N VAL A 222 4.86 -6.87 8.52
CA VAL A 222 4.08 -5.64 8.77
C VAL A 222 2.76 -5.65 7.97
N ILE A 223 2.79 -6.09 6.71
CA ILE A 223 1.59 -6.23 5.87
C ILE A 223 0.65 -7.28 6.48
N ASN A 224 1.15 -8.47 6.82
CA ASN A 224 0.34 -9.55 7.39
C ASN A 224 -0.30 -9.14 8.73
N GLU A 225 0.46 -8.50 9.61
CA GLU A 225 -0.06 -8.07 10.91
C GLU A 225 -1.12 -6.97 10.78
N THR A 226 -0.92 -6.04 9.85
CA THR A 226 -1.91 -4.98 9.59
C THR A 226 -3.19 -5.55 8.99
N MET A 227 -3.08 -6.45 8.01
CA MET A 227 -4.21 -7.12 7.39
C MET A 227 -4.92 -8.10 8.32
N ARG A 228 -4.24 -8.63 9.34
CA ARG A 228 -4.84 -9.46 10.38
C ARG A 228 -5.76 -8.62 11.27
N LEU A 229 -5.24 -7.55 11.86
CA LEU A 229 -6.00 -6.73 12.82
C LEU A 229 -7.03 -5.83 12.15
N TYR A 230 -6.70 -5.29 10.98
CA TYR A 230 -7.53 -4.32 10.25
C TYR A 230 -7.84 -4.84 8.84
N PRO A 231 -8.54 -5.98 8.72
CA PRO A 231 -8.89 -6.53 7.41
C PRO A 231 -9.85 -5.58 6.70
N GLY A 232 -9.70 -5.42 5.38
CA GLY A 232 -10.65 -4.64 4.58
C GLY A 232 -12.08 -5.20 4.66
N VAL A 233 -12.20 -6.53 4.68
CA VAL A 233 -13.47 -7.25 4.87
C VAL A 233 -13.50 -7.88 6.27
N SER A 234 -14.40 -7.39 7.13
CA SER A 234 -14.50 -7.84 8.52
C SER A 234 -15.27 -9.15 8.71
N ALA A 235 -16.16 -9.51 7.77
CA ALA A 235 -16.94 -10.74 7.82
C ALA A 235 -17.27 -11.27 6.43
N ASN A 236 -17.51 -12.58 6.33
CA ASN A 236 -17.93 -13.24 5.10
C ASN A 236 -19.05 -14.24 5.41
N GLU A 237 -20.04 -14.38 4.53
CA GLU A 237 -21.20 -15.24 4.76
C GLU A 237 -21.33 -16.38 3.75
N ARG A 238 -21.92 -17.49 4.17
CA ARG A 238 -22.31 -18.62 3.33
C ARG A 238 -23.75 -19.01 3.64
N ILE A 239 -24.50 -19.44 2.62
CA ILE A 239 -25.83 -20.00 2.80
C ILE A 239 -25.75 -21.51 2.63
N ALA A 240 -26.30 -22.27 3.58
CA ALA A 240 -26.40 -23.71 3.46
C ALA A 240 -27.35 -24.09 2.31
N LEU A 241 -26.84 -24.64 1.22
CA LEU A 241 -27.66 -25.03 0.06
C LEU A 241 -28.46 -26.32 0.29
N ARG A 242 -28.06 -27.10 1.30
CA ARG A 242 -28.71 -28.31 1.80
C ARG A 242 -28.50 -28.39 3.31
N ASP A 243 -29.32 -29.20 3.96
CA ASP A 243 -29.08 -29.58 5.34
C ASP A 243 -27.66 -30.14 5.47
N THR A 244 -26.93 -29.61 6.45
CA THR A 244 -25.52 -29.94 6.67
C THR A 244 -25.21 -29.89 8.16
N VAL A 245 -24.01 -30.32 8.51
CA VAL A 245 -23.52 -30.33 9.89
C VAL A 245 -22.15 -29.66 9.92
N LEU A 246 -21.96 -28.67 10.79
CA LEU A 246 -20.62 -28.23 11.17
C LEU A 246 -20.07 -29.26 12.16
N PRO A 247 -18.83 -29.74 11.97
CA PRO A 247 -18.31 -30.83 12.79
C PRO A 247 -18.12 -30.45 14.26
N THR A 248 -17.94 -29.16 14.55
CA THR A 248 -17.71 -28.60 15.88
C THR A 248 -18.37 -27.22 16.01
N GLY A 249 -18.38 -26.68 17.23
CA GLY A 249 -18.94 -25.37 17.58
C GLY A 249 -20.15 -25.45 18.54
N GLY A 250 -20.75 -26.62 18.71
CA GLY A 250 -21.95 -26.84 19.52
C GLY A 250 -21.66 -27.40 20.92
N GLY A 251 -22.71 -27.40 21.76
CA GLY A 251 -22.65 -27.88 23.14
C GLY A 251 -21.85 -26.97 24.09
N PRO A 252 -21.81 -27.28 25.40
CA PRO A 252 -21.19 -26.42 26.41
C PRO A 252 -19.69 -26.17 26.23
N ASN A 253 -19.00 -27.08 25.53
CA ASN A 253 -17.55 -27.03 25.29
C ASN A 253 -17.18 -26.71 23.83
N ALA A 254 -18.16 -26.32 22.99
CA ALA A 254 -17.98 -26.03 21.57
C ALA A 254 -17.38 -27.19 20.72
N LYS A 255 -17.42 -28.44 21.21
CA LYS A 255 -16.91 -29.62 20.48
C LYS A 255 -17.99 -30.46 19.80
N SER A 256 -19.25 -30.22 20.12
CA SER A 256 -20.34 -30.99 19.52
C SER A 256 -20.66 -30.48 18.11
N PRO A 257 -21.16 -31.35 17.22
CA PRO A 257 -21.61 -30.92 15.90
C PRO A 257 -22.80 -29.95 15.99
N ILE A 258 -22.90 -29.04 15.03
CA ILE A 258 -24.04 -28.13 14.87
C ILE A 258 -24.80 -28.51 13.60
N PHE A 259 -26.07 -28.84 13.73
CA PHE A 259 -26.96 -28.97 12.58
C PHE A 259 -27.26 -27.59 11.96
N VAL A 260 -27.03 -27.47 10.66
CA VAL A 260 -27.31 -26.27 9.88
C VAL A 260 -28.33 -26.62 8.81
N LYS A 261 -29.56 -26.13 9.00
CA LYS A 261 -30.65 -26.33 8.05
C LYS A 261 -30.38 -25.60 6.73
N LYS A 262 -30.85 -26.15 5.62
CA LYS A 262 -30.89 -25.47 4.32
C LYS A 262 -31.48 -24.06 4.46
N GLY A 263 -30.82 -23.09 3.84
CA GLY A 263 -31.19 -21.68 3.86
C GLY A 263 -30.59 -20.88 5.02
N VAL A 264 -30.02 -21.54 6.03
CA VAL A 264 -29.36 -20.85 7.14
C VAL A 264 -28.06 -20.19 6.66
N LYS A 265 -27.87 -18.92 7.07
CA LYS A 265 -26.62 -18.18 6.88
C LYS A 265 -25.62 -18.55 7.96
N VAL A 266 -24.39 -18.85 7.54
CA VAL A 266 -23.22 -19.06 8.40
C VAL A 266 -22.24 -17.92 8.13
N VAL A 267 -21.92 -17.13 9.15
CA VAL A 267 -21.06 -15.96 9.05
C VAL A 267 -19.71 -16.26 9.69
N LEU A 268 -18.64 -16.05 8.91
CA LEU A 268 -17.26 -16.10 9.36
C LEU A 268 -16.81 -14.68 9.70
N TRP A 269 -16.60 -14.40 10.98
CA TRP A 269 -16.19 -13.09 11.47
C TRP A 269 -14.66 -12.99 11.51
N PHE A 270 -14.06 -12.53 10.41
CA PHE A 270 -12.59 -12.44 10.27
C PHE A 270 -11.97 -11.53 11.33
N ALA A 271 -12.58 -10.36 11.58
CA ALA A 271 -12.09 -9.41 12.59
C ALA A 271 -12.07 -9.99 14.00
N SER A 272 -13.05 -10.83 14.35
CA SER A 272 -13.10 -11.55 15.63
C SER A 272 -12.09 -12.68 15.68
N MET A 273 -11.97 -13.48 14.63
CA MET A 273 -10.98 -14.56 14.59
C MET A 273 -9.55 -14.04 14.67
N ALA A 274 -9.27 -12.88 14.08
CA ALA A 274 -7.99 -12.21 14.20
C ALA A 274 -7.62 -11.86 15.65
N ARG A 275 -8.60 -11.64 16.54
CA ARG A 275 -8.39 -11.20 17.94
C ARG A 275 -8.60 -12.32 18.96
N ARG A 276 -8.84 -13.54 18.50
CA ARG A 276 -9.03 -14.71 19.36
C ARG A 276 -7.72 -15.11 20.02
N LYS A 277 -7.69 -15.03 21.35
CA LYS A 277 -6.51 -15.39 22.16
C LYS A 277 -6.10 -16.85 22.03
N ASP A 278 -7.07 -17.75 21.85
CA ASP A 278 -6.81 -19.17 21.64
C ASP A 278 -6.15 -19.47 20.29
N LEU A 279 -6.22 -18.55 19.32
CA LEU A 279 -5.58 -18.67 18.01
C LEU A 279 -4.27 -17.87 17.89
N TRP A 280 -4.20 -16.71 18.54
CA TRP A 280 -3.11 -15.74 18.36
C TRP A 280 -2.29 -15.44 19.63
N GLY A 281 -2.62 -16.07 20.75
CA GLY A 281 -2.00 -15.84 22.06
C GLY A 281 -2.63 -14.68 22.84
N GLU A 282 -2.13 -14.43 24.05
CA GLU A 282 -2.66 -13.38 24.94
C GLU A 282 -2.57 -11.97 24.34
N ASP A 283 -1.60 -11.74 23.45
CA ASP A 283 -1.38 -10.47 22.78
C ASP A 283 -2.12 -10.37 21.42
N ALA A 284 -3.19 -11.13 21.22
CA ALA A 284 -3.96 -11.17 19.97
C ALA A 284 -4.42 -9.78 19.48
N GLU A 285 -4.71 -8.85 20.39
CA GLU A 285 -5.15 -7.49 20.04
C GLU A 285 -3.99 -6.51 19.79
N VAL A 286 -2.76 -6.90 20.13
CA VAL A 286 -1.57 -6.05 19.96
C VAL A 286 -1.09 -6.16 18.53
N TRP A 287 -0.88 -5.02 17.87
CA TRP A 287 -0.20 -4.97 16.58
C TRP A 287 1.30 -5.20 16.80
N ARG A 288 1.78 -6.40 16.47
CA ARG A 288 3.19 -6.82 16.62
C ARG A 288 3.64 -7.60 15.38
N PRO A 289 4.25 -6.94 14.37
CA PRO A 289 4.77 -7.60 13.17
C PRO A 289 5.73 -8.75 13.47
N GLU A 290 6.51 -8.67 14.56
CA GLU A 290 7.51 -9.66 14.96
C GLU A 290 6.90 -11.05 15.25
N ARG A 291 5.58 -11.15 15.44
CA ARG A 291 4.86 -12.43 15.55
C ARG A 291 5.09 -13.34 14.34
N TRP A 292 5.34 -12.74 13.18
CA TRP A 292 5.48 -13.42 11.90
C TRP A 292 6.94 -13.79 11.57
N GLU A 293 7.92 -13.38 12.38
CA GLU A 293 9.35 -13.60 12.10
C GLU A 293 9.86 -14.98 12.56
N GLY A 294 9.11 -15.66 13.43
CA GLY A 294 9.48 -16.98 13.96
C GLY A 294 8.85 -18.16 13.21
N ASP A 295 8.81 -19.31 13.88
CA ASP A 295 8.19 -20.53 13.35
C ASP A 295 6.65 -20.49 13.35
N PHE A 296 6.06 -19.43 13.92
CA PHE A 296 4.61 -19.26 13.96
C PHE A 296 4.06 -18.99 12.56
N LYS A 297 3.60 -20.07 11.93
CA LYS A 297 2.88 -20.04 10.65
C LYS A 297 1.43 -20.44 10.92
N PRO A 298 0.52 -19.47 11.09
CA PRO A 298 -0.86 -19.80 11.35
C PRO A 298 -1.42 -20.59 10.17
N ASP A 299 -2.24 -21.60 10.46
CA ASP A 299 -3.01 -22.29 9.43
C ASP A 299 -3.80 -21.26 8.60
N ARG A 300 -3.99 -21.54 7.32
CA ARG A 300 -4.71 -20.63 6.42
C ARG A 300 -6.13 -20.33 6.91
N TRP A 301 -6.78 -21.26 7.59
CA TRP A 301 -8.12 -21.06 8.18
C TRP A 301 -8.09 -20.25 9.48
N ILE A 302 -6.91 -19.97 10.03
CA ILE A 302 -6.70 -19.02 11.13
C ILE A 302 -6.47 -17.61 10.57
N ASN A 303 -5.62 -17.46 9.56
CA ASN A 303 -5.40 -16.17 8.89
C ASN A 303 -6.23 -16.04 7.59
N LEU A 304 -7.42 -15.44 7.72
CA LEU A 304 -8.38 -15.25 6.62
C LEU A 304 -8.32 -13.87 5.94
N SER A 305 -7.20 -13.12 6.01
CA SER A 305 -7.10 -11.78 5.38
C SER A 305 -7.48 -11.74 3.88
N PHE A 306 -7.24 -12.83 3.14
CA PHE A 306 -7.68 -13.00 1.74
C PHE A 306 -8.71 -14.13 1.55
N GLY A 307 -9.27 -14.63 2.65
CA GLY A 307 -10.10 -15.82 2.69
C GLY A 307 -9.34 -17.12 2.41
N ALA A 308 -10.10 -18.21 2.30
CA ALA A 308 -9.57 -19.55 2.07
C ALA A 308 -10.49 -20.39 1.17
N GLY A 309 -9.95 -21.49 0.65
CA GLY A 309 -10.67 -22.42 -0.22
C GLY A 309 -10.96 -21.85 -1.63
N PRO A 310 -11.94 -22.42 -2.35
CA PRO A 310 -12.23 -22.06 -3.75
C PRO A 310 -12.62 -20.59 -3.96
N ARG A 311 -13.14 -19.94 -2.91
CA ARG A 311 -13.60 -18.55 -2.92
C ARG A 311 -12.54 -17.56 -2.40
N MET A 312 -11.29 -18.00 -2.24
CA MET A 312 -10.16 -17.12 -1.91
C MET A 312 -10.05 -15.98 -2.93
N CYS A 313 -9.65 -14.80 -2.44
CA CYS A 313 -9.42 -13.62 -3.27
C CYS A 313 -8.48 -13.98 -4.45
N PRO A 314 -8.90 -13.78 -5.70
CA PRO A 314 -8.04 -14.06 -6.87
C PRO A 314 -6.91 -13.04 -7.04
N ALA A 315 -7.01 -11.86 -6.41
CA ALA A 315 -6.06 -10.76 -6.51
C ALA A 315 -5.15 -10.65 -5.27
N SER A 316 -4.93 -11.74 -4.51
CA SER A 316 -4.14 -11.68 -3.27
C SER A 316 -2.71 -11.21 -3.52
N ASP A 317 -2.06 -11.75 -4.55
CA ASP A 317 -0.67 -11.42 -4.87
C ASP A 317 -0.55 -9.98 -5.39
N LEU A 318 -1.49 -9.54 -6.20
CA LEU A 318 -1.59 -8.16 -6.68
C LEU A 318 -1.74 -7.19 -5.49
N GLY A 319 -2.70 -7.45 -4.60
CA GLY A 319 -2.97 -6.60 -3.44
C GLY A 319 -1.75 -6.49 -2.51
N VAL A 320 -1.11 -7.61 -2.17
CA VAL A 320 0.12 -7.59 -1.35
C VAL A 320 1.23 -6.79 -2.04
N THR A 321 1.40 -6.96 -3.35
CA THR A 321 2.43 -6.26 -4.12
C THR A 321 2.19 -4.75 -4.15
N GLN A 322 0.95 -4.32 -4.39
CA GLN A 322 0.58 -2.89 -4.38
C GLN A 322 0.80 -2.26 -3.00
N ILE A 323 0.34 -2.92 -1.93
CA ILE A 323 0.54 -2.44 -0.55
C ILE A 323 2.03 -2.30 -0.25
N ALA A 324 2.84 -3.29 -0.65
CA ALA A 324 4.27 -3.27 -0.46
C ALA A 324 4.95 -2.11 -1.20
N ILE A 325 4.63 -1.92 -2.49
CA ILE A 325 5.20 -0.83 -3.30
C ILE A 325 4.86 0.52 -2.70
N THR A 326 3.59 0.76 -2.35
CA THR A 326 3.16 2.01 -1.71
C THR A 326 3.92 2.24 -0.40
N THR A 327 4.04 1.20 0.43
CA THR A 327 4.75 1.29 1.71
C THR A 327 6.23 1.59 1.52
N ILE A 328 6.90 0.90 0.59
CA ILE A 328 8.32 1.10 0.27
C ILE A 328 8.57 2.53 -0.20
N ARG A 329 7.77 3.04 -1.13
CA ARG A 329 7.95 4.40 -1.67
C ARG A 329 7.68 5.48 -0.61
N ILE A 330 6.73 5.27 0.29
CA ILE A 330 6.52 6.15 1.46
C ILE A 330 7.78 6.19 2.35
N LEU A 331 8.36 5.03 2.67
CA LEU A 331 9.55 4.90 3.52
C LEU A 331 10.84 5.40 2.87
N GLN A 332 10.92 5.36 1.53
CA GLN A 332 12.02 5.94 0.78
C GLN A 332 11.90 7.46 0.66
N LYS A 333 10.68 8.00 0.56
CA LYS A 333 10.48 9.44 0.48
C LYS A 333 10.69 10.08 1.86
N PHE A 334 10.07 9.55 2.91
CA PHE A 334 10.01 10.21 4.21
C PHE A 334 10.89 9.55 5.26
N LYS A 335 11.65 10.37 6.00
CA LYS A 335 12.51 9.91 7.08
C LYS A 335 11.73 9.37 8.29
N ALA A 336 10.60 10.00 8.60
CA ALA A 336 9.73 9.63 9.70
C ALA A 336 8.27 9.98 9.39
N ILE A 337 7.35 9.30 10.07
CA ILE A 337 5.94 9.66 10.12
C ILE A 337 5.51 9.83 11.58
N HIS A 338 4.78 10.90 11.87
CA HIS A 338 4.28 11.18 13.21
C HIS A 338 2.76 11.16 13.24
N ASN A 339 2.18 10.45 14.20
CA ASN A 339 0.75 10.40 14.38
C ASN A 339 0.19 11.77 14.82
N ARG A 340 -0.81 12.28 14.10
CA ARG A 340 -1.55 13.50 14.45
C ARG A 340 -3.03 13.26 14.76
N ASP A 341 -3.48 12.00 14.75
CA ASP A 341 -4.84 11.65 15.11
C ASP A 341 -5.14 12.04 16.58
N PRO A 342 -6.23 12.80 16.84
CA PRO A 342 -6.64 13.16 18.20
C PRO A 342 -7.01 11.93 19.04
N VAL A 343 -7.36 10.80 18.40
CA VAL A 343 -7.77 9.57 19.08
C VAL A 343 -6.66 8.51 18.97
N LYS A 344 -6.23 7.98 20.12
CA LYS A 344 -5.23 6.90 20.14
C LYS A 344 -5.79 5.57 19.63
N LYS A 345 -7.08 5.30 19.88
CA LYS A 345 -7.78 4.09 19.47
C LYS A 345 -8.16 4.17 17.98
N PHE A 346 -8.06 3.04 17.29
CA PHE A 346 -8.61 2.92 15.94
C PHE A 346 -10.15 3.02 16.02
N VAL A 347 -10.72 4.00 15.33
CA VAL A 347 -12.17 4.17 15.25
C VAL A 347 -12.61 3.71 13.88
N ASP A 348 -13.38 2.63 13.83
CA ASP A 348 -13.88 2.08 12.58
C ASP A 348 -14.91 3.02 11.94
N ARG A 349 -14.70 3.37 10.67
CA ARG A 349 -15.78 3.80 9.78
C ARG A 349 -16.26 2.57 9.02
N TRP A 350 -17.46 2.12 9.39
CA TRP A 350 -18.11 0.99 8.74
C TRP A 350 -18.73 1.44 7.42
N ARG A 351 -18.14 0.97 6.32
CA ARG A 351 -18.78 0.82 5.01
C ARG A 351 -19.03 -0.68 4.82
N VAL A 352 -19.24 -1.13 3.57
CA VAL A 352 -19.08 -2.57 3.23
C VAL A 352 -17.71 -3.09 3.69
N THR A 353 -16.71 -2.20 3.72
CA THR A 353 -15.37 -2.42 4.29
C THR A 353 -15.11 -1.54 5.51
N THR A 354 -14.10 -1.89 6.32
CA THR A 354 -13.71 -1.16 7.53
C THR A 354 -12.45 -0.33 7.29
N VAL A 355 -12.54 0.99 7.46
CA VAL A 355 -11.41 1.94 7.35
C VAL A 355 -11.30 2.82 8.58
N SER A 356 -10.15 3.45 8.78
CA SER A 356 -9.99 4.47 9.84
C SER A 356 -10.98 5.63 9.61
N LYS A 357 -11.76 5.98 10.64
CA LYS A 357 -12.70 7.11 10.62
C LYS A 357 -11.99 8.46 10.61
N ASN A 358 -10.86 8.55 11.28
CA ASN A 358 -10.06 9.77 11.43
C ASN A 358 -8.97 9.87 10.33
N GLY A 359 -9.02 8.99 9.33
CA GLY A 359 -8.03 8.93 8.27
C GLY A 359 -6.65 8.51 8.78
N ALA A 360 -5.62 9.03 8.10
CA ALA A 360 -4.22 8.83 8.44
C ALA A 360 -3.52 10.20 8.52
N GLN A 361 -3.85 10.96 9.58
CA GLN A 361 -3.27 12.28 9.83
C GLN A 361 -1.81 12.15 10.27
N MET A 362 -0.90 12.68 9.45
CA MET A 362 0.53 12.58 9.70
C MET A 362 1.30 13.84 9.34
N ILE A 363 2.47 13.96 9.98
CA ILE A 363 3.54 14.85 9.55
C ILE A 363 4.66 14.01 8.94
N ALA A 364 5.20 14.49 7.81
CA ALA A 364 6.39 13.97 7.19
C ALA A 364 7.48 15.07 7.20
N PRO A 365 8.36 15.09 8.23
CA PRO A 365 9.14 16.27 8.55
C PRO A 365 10.41 16.47 7.72
N GLU A 366 10.83 15.53 6.87
CA GLU A 366 12.07 15.65 6.07
C GLU A 366 12.16 14.51 5.02
N THR A 367 12.63 14.81 3.81
CA THR A 367 12.96 13.82 2.77
C THR A 367 14.33 13.18 2.98
N LEU A 368 14.47 11.90 2.60
CA LEU A 368 15.78 11.27 2.46
C LEU A 368 16.44 11.80 1.18
N GLN A 369 17.10 12.97 1.23
CA GLN A 369 17.87 13.46 0.10
C GLN A 369 18.93 12.42 -0.28
N SER A 370 18.79 11.83 -1.48
CA SER A 370 19.85 11.06 -2.09
C SER A 370 20.98 12.03 -2.42
N PHE A 371 22.07 12.00 -1.66
CA PHE A 371 23.33 12.59 -2.09
C PHE A 371 23.81 11.82 -3.32
N LEU A 372 23.29 12.20 -4.51
CA LEU A 372 23.93 11.89 -5.77
C LEU A 372 25.19 12.76 -5.80
N LEU A 373 26.28 12.25 -5.23
CA LEU A 373 27.62 12.76 -5.54
C LEU A 373 27.83 12.50 -7.03
N ILE A 374 27.45 13.47 -7.86
CA ILE A 374 27.92 13.55 -9.23
C ILE A 374 29.43 13.77 -9.10
N PHE A 375 30.18 12.67 -9.15
CA PHE A 375 31.60 12.71 -9.50
C PHE A 375 31.67 13.21 -10.94
N VAL A 376 31.71 14.54 -11.11
CA VAL A 376 32.22 15.13 -12.34
C VAL A 376 33.73 14.85 -12.33
N PRO A 377 34.28 14.05 -13.26
CA PRO A 377 35.72 13.93 -13.37
C PRO A 377 36.24 15.28 -13.87
N CYS A 378 36.97 16.02 -13.03
CA CYS A 378 37.74 17.18 -13.47
C CYS A 378 38.76 16.73 -14.53
N ARG A 379 38.43 16.90 -15.80
CA ARG A 379 39.41 17.06 -16.88
C ARG A 379 39.44 18.54 -17.26
N GLU A 380 40.60 19.14 -16.99
CA GLU A 380 41.18 20.34 -17.63
C GLU A 380 40.22 21.46 -18.03
N ILE A 381 40.10 22.47 -17.16
CA ILE A 381 39.72 23.81 -17.60
C ILE A 381 41.02 24.58 -17.90
N ILE A 382 41.35 24.71 -19.18
CA ILE A 382 42.30 25.71 -19.67
C ILE A 382 41.53 27.03 -19.75
N LEU A 383 41.80 27.96 -18.82
CA LEU A 383 41.31 29.33 -18.90
C LEU A 383 42.26 30.15 -19.79
N SER A 384 41.83 30.43 -21.01
CA SER A 384 42.34 31.52 -21.85
C SER A 384 41.67 32.81 -21.40
N SER A 385 42.47 33.80 -21.03
CA SER A 385 42.05 35.16 -20.69
C SER A 385 41.34 35.83 -21.86
N ASN A 386 40.07 36.23 -21.68
CA ASN A 386 39.61 37.61 -21.85
C ASN A 386 38.10 37.70 -21.58
N ASP A 387 37.74 38.69 -20.75
CA ASP A 387 36.46 39.37 -20.62
C ASP A 387 35.20 38.54 -20.32
N LEU A 388 34.73 38.63 -19.06
CA LEU A 388 33.42 39.21 -18.73
C LEU A 388 33.21 39.24 -17.21
N THR A 389 32.98 40.44 -16.69
CA THR A 389 32.62 40.79 -15.32
C THR A 389 31.16 40.43 -15.01
N PHE A 390 30.90 39.71 -13.91
CA PHE A 390 29.60 39.74 -13.21
C PHE A 390 29.81 39.73 -11.69
N SER A 391 28.99 40.54 -11.00
CA SER A 391 29.16 41.01 -9.62
C SER A 391 28.87 39.94 -8.56
N ALA A 392 29.71 39.93 -7.53
CA ALA A 392 29.57 39.12 -6.34
C ALA A 392 28.69 39.82 -5.28
N GLU A 393 27.47 39.33 -5.07
CA GLU A 393 26.77 39.48 -3.80
C GLU A 393 26.15 38.14 -3.36
N HIS A 394 26.97 37.42 -2.58
CA HIS A 394 26.62 36.59 -1.43
C HIS A 394 25.70 35.37 -1.64
N PHE A 395 26.29 34.37 -2.28
CA PHE A 395 26.30 32.99 -1.78
C PHE A 395 27.04 32.95 -0.43
N SER A 396 26.30 32.95 0.69
CA SER A 396 26.89 32.68 2.02
C SER A 396 25.83 32.21 3.01
N SER A 397 25.48 30.92 2.98
CA SER A 397 24.94 30.21 4.17
C SER A 397 24.73 28.71 3.91
N ILE A 398 25.77 27.95 3.57
CA ILE A 398 25.70 26.49 3.75
C ILE A 398 27.06 25.99 4.24
N ILE A 399 27.03 25.33 5.39
CA ILE A 399 27.99 24.36 5.99
C ILE A 399 28.44 24.77 7.40
N LEU A 400 28.01 23.94 8.38
CA LEU A 400 28.44 23.74 9.78
C LEU A 400 27.49 24.12 10.93
N SER A 401 26.37 23.39 11.02
CA SER A 401 25.74 22.94 12.28
C SER A 401 24.93 21.69 11.89
N ASP A 402 25.19 20.44 12.29
CA ASP A 402 25.50 19.92 13.60
C ASP A 402 26.28 18.61 13.45
N TYR A 403 27.47 18.53 14.06
CA TYR A 403 28.02 17.26 14.55
C TYR A 403 28.50 17.52 15.98
N GLN A 404 27.71 17.07 16.95
CA GLN A 404 28.13 17.00 18.35
C GLN A 404 29.18 15.89 18.47
N CYS A 405 30.45 16.28 18.62
CA CYS A 405 31.51 15.40 19.06
C CYS A 405 31.53 15.42 20.59
N TYR A 406 31.07 14.34 21.23
CA TYR A 406 31.23 14.15 22.66
C TYR A 406 32.63 13.59 22.95
N ILE A 407 33.49 14.40 23.56
CA ILE A 407 34.60 13.90 24.39
C ILE A 407 34.56 14.70 25.70
N GLY A 408 34.56 13.96 26.81
CA GLY A 408 34.24 14.47 28.13
C GLY A 408 35.30 15.34 28.80
N HIS A 409 34.78 16.01 29.83
CA HIS A 409 35.43 16.62 31.00
C HIS A 409 36.07 18.03 30.89
N THR A 410 35.31 18.97 31.47
CA THR A 410 35.64 20.23 32.17
C THR A 410 35.90 21.52 31.37
N PRO A 411 35.38 22.69 31.86
CA PRO A 411 35.20 23.90 31.06
C PRO A 411 36.28 24.95 31.35
N LEU A 412 36.71 25.69 30.32
CA LEU A 412 37.39 26.99 30.51
C LEU A 412 36.85 28.05 29.54
N SER A 413 36.84 29.25 30.07
CA SER A 413 36.05 30.44 29.75
C SER A 413 36.50 31.24 28.53
N ALA A 414 35.58 32.10 28.07
CA ALA A 414 35.69 33.09 27.01
C ALA A 414 36.97 33.95 27.01
N GLY A 415 37.48 34.27 25.80
CA GLY A 415 38.50 35.30 25.62
C GLY A 415 39.05 35.41 24.20
N GLN A 416 38.61 36.46 23.48
CA GLN A 416 39.35 37.21 22.45
C GLN A 416 39.84 36.48 21.18
N TRP A 417 39.11 36.69 20.08
CA TRP A 417 39.62 36.55 18.71
C TRP A 417 40.24 37.87 18.26
N HIS A 418 41.57 37.88 18.08
CA HIS A 418 42.25 38.89 17.27
C HIS A 418 42.92 38.23 16.07
N SER A 419 42.76 38.92 14.94
CA SER A 419 43.29 38.72 13.60
C SER A 419 44.78 38.37 13.54
N GLN A 420 45.15 37.35 12.77
CA GLN A 420 46.16 37.43 11.69
C GLN A 420 46.19 36.13 10.84
N PRO A 421 46.40 36.23 9.51
CA PRO A 421 46.48 35.06 8.62
C PRO A 421 47.94 34.65 8.41
N SER A 422 48.28 33.40 8.68
CA SER A 422 49.57 32.83 8.27
C SER A 422 49.47 31.36 7.87
N LEU A 423 49.56 31.15 6.54
CA LEU A 423 50.34 30.10 5.89
C LEU A 423 50.50 28.76 6.64
N CYS A 424 49.67 27.77 6.30
CA CYS A 424 50.04 26.36 6.48
C CYS A 424 50.31 25.71 5.12
N LYS A 425 51.61 25.46 4.89
CA LYS A 425 52.16 24.67 3.79
C LYS A 425 51.74 23.21 3.94
N PHE A 426 51.35 22.59 2.82
CA PHE A 426 51.27 21.13 2.70
C PHE A 426 52.67 20.52 2.81
N HIS A 427 52.81 19.46 3.61
CA HIS A 427 53.96 18.54 3.55
C HIS A 427 53.46 17.18 3.07
N ASN A 428 53.87 16.82 1.84
CA ASN A 428 53.85 15.46 1.34
C ASN A 428 54.95 14.67 2.05
N TYR A 429 54.59 13.55 2.67
CA TYR A 429 55.53 12.47 2.97
C TYR A 429 55.09 11.20 2.27
N SER A 430 55.73 10.94 1.12
CA SER A 430 55.99 9.61 0.61
C SER A 430 57.04 8.95 1.51
N ASN A 431 56.79 7.74 2.02
CA ASN A 431 57.87 6.81 2.30
C ASN A 431 57.41 5.37 2.14
N ILE A 432 58.09 4.71 1.22
CA ILE A 432 58.13 3.28 0.94
C ILE A 432 58.91 2.60 2.08
N SER A 433 58.41 1.49 2.61
CA SER A 433 59.30 0.43 3.07
C SER A 433 58.67 -0.93 2.81
N THR A 434 59.49 -1.76 2.18
CA THR A 434 59.32 -3.14 1.75
C THR A 434 59.32 -4.10 2.92
N SER A 435 58.42 -5.09 2.93
CA SER A 435 58.78 -6.45 3.32
C SER A 435 57.94 -7.46 2.55
N ARG A 436 58.65 -8.47 2.05
CA ARG A 436 58.22 -9.56 1.18
C ARG A 436 58.36 -10.83 2.03
N MET A 437 57.32 -11.65 2.14
CA MET A 437 57.50 -13.08 2.43
C MET A 437 56.36 -13.90 1.84
N ASP A 438 56.80 -14.94 1.12
CA ASP A 438 56.06 -15.83 0.25
C ASP A 438 55.26 -16.92 0.97
N LEU A 439 54.17 -17.32 0.30
CA LEU A 439 53.63 -18.68 0.07
C LEU A 439 53.40 -19.62 1.27
N ARG A 440 52.15 -20.08 1.40
CA ARG A 440 51.82 -21.52 1.37
C ARG A 440 50.34 -21.77 1.06
N GLU A 441 50.12 -22.50 -0.03
CA GLU A 441 48.92 -23.27 -0.32
C GLU A 441 48.70 -24.36 0.74
N THR A 442 47.45 -24.63 1.08
CA THR A 442 47.01 -25.99 1.42
C THR A 442 45.55 -26.17 1.04
N LYS A 443 45.33 -27.02 0.02
CA LYS A 443 44.09 -27.76 -0.20
C LYS A 443 43.93 -28.80 0.90
N THR A 444 42.70 -29.03 1.38
CA THR A 444 42.25 -30.38 1.76
C THR A 444 40.73 -30.48 1.81
N THR A 445 40.29 -31.71 1.55
CA THR A 445 39.00 -32.20 1.07
C THR A 445 38.12 -32.75 2.21
N ARG A 446 36.80 -32.86 1.95
CA ARG A 446 35.80 -33.83 2.49
C ARG A 446 35.51 -33.83 4.00
N TYR A 447 34.24 -33.70 4.39
CA TYR A 447 33.18 -34.72 4.26
C TYR A 447 31.83 -34.07 3.98
#